data_AF-A0A7M5UTI1-F1
#
_entry.id   AF-A0A7M5UTI1-F1
#
_cell.length_a   1.000
_cell.length_b   1.000
_cell.length_c   1.000
_cell.angle_alpha   90.00
_cell.angle_beta   90.00
_cell.angle_gamma   90.00
#
_symmetry.space_group_name_H-M   'P 1'
#
loop_
_entity.id
_entity.type
_entity.pdbx_description
1 polymer ?
#
loop_
_entity_poly.entity_id
_entity_poly.type
_entity_poly.pdbx_seq_one_letter_code
_entity_poly.pdbx_strand_id
1 'polypeptide(L)'
;MPNFQKLASEGVKARGLIPPFPSQTSPSMVTLRTGLYPESHGIIDNYFFDEKGNLFSYTDDPRNTAHFYTQESIWLSNQKQGSGHSSVYYWPGYYAFTEKPTYHNHHITSLGANVTTGR
;
A
#
# COMPACT_ATOMS: atom_id res chain seq x y z
N MET A 1 9.43 -20.67 15.04
CA MET A 1 8.36 -19.64 14.97
C MET A 1 7.03 -20.26 15.37
N PRO A 2 6.74 -20.45 16.67
CA PRO A 2 5.58 -21.23 17.14
C PRO A 2 4.22 -20.65 16.71
N ASN A 3 4.06 -19.32 16.75
CA ASN A 3 2.83 -18.65 16.32
C ASN A 3 2.53 -18.85 14.82
N PHE A 4 3.57 -18.77 13.97
CA PHE A 4 3.42 -19.00 12.53
C PHE A 4 3.17 -20.47 12.18
N GLN A 5 3.71 -21.41 12.97
CA GLN A 5 3.40 -22.84 12.82
C GLN A 5 1.94 -23.12 13.14
N LYS A 6 1.42 -22.54 14.23
CA LYS A 6 -0.01 -22.65 14.58
C LYS A 6 -0.91 -22.07 13.48
N LEU A 7 -0.58 -20.89 12.96
CA LEU A 7 -1.31 -20.29 11.83
C LEU A 7 -1.31 -21.19 10.59
N ALA A 8 -0.19 -21.86 10.31
CA ALA A 8 -0.08 -22.77 9.17
C ALA A 8 -0.82 -24.10 9.37
N SER A 9 -0.94 -24.61 10.60
CA SER A 9 -1.65 -25.87 10.90
C SER A 9 -3.16 -25.69 11.01
N GLU A 10 -3.62 -24.53 11.48
CA GLU A 10 -5.05 -24.24 11.70
C GLU A 10 -5.68 -23.46 10.53
N GLY A 11 -4.87 -22.96 9.59
CA GLY A 11 -5.31 -22.13 8.45
C GLY A 11 -4.99 -22.73 7.08
N VAL A 12 -4.96 -21.86 6.06
CA VAL A 12 -4.59 -22.21 4.68
C VAL A 12 -3.20 -21.66 4.37
N LYS A 13 -2.35 -22.49 3.77
CA LYS A 13 -0.97 -22.12 3.38
C LYS A 13 -0.70 -22.51 1.93
N ALA A 14 -0.26 -21.54 1.13
CA ALA A 14 0.32 -21.80 -0.19
C ALA A 14 1.80 -22.23 -0.07
N ARG A 15 2.32 -22.94 -1.08
CA ARG A 15 3.76 -23.28 -1.15
C ARG A 15 4.66 -22.05 -1.28
N GLY A 16 4.15 -21.00 -1.92
CA GLY A 16 4.81 -19.73 -2.11
C GLY A 16 3.90 -18.76 -2.87
N LEU A 17 4.29 -17.49 -2.90
CA LEU A 17 3.67 -16.44 -3.72
C LEU A 17 4.66 -16.03 -4.80
N ILE A 18 4.20 -15.89 -6.03
CA ILE A 18 5.01 -15.34 -7.13
C ILE A 18 4.78 -13.83 -7.14
N PRO A 19 5.80 -13.00 -6.83
CA PRO A 19 5.66 -11.55 -6.90
C PRO A 19 5.61 -11.08 -8.37
N PRO A 20 5.06 -9.88 -8.63
CA PRO A 20 5.20 -9.25 -9.94
C PRO A 20 6.67 -8.96 -10.26
N PHE A 21 6.99 -8.77 -11.54
CA PHE A 21 8.27 -8.22 -11.95
C PHE A 21 8.18 -6.68 -12.05
N PRO A 22 9.15 -5.93 -11.50
CA PRO A 22 10.29 -6.40 -10.71
C PRO A 22 9.86 -6.78 -9.28
N SER A 23 10.56 -7.74 -8.68
CA SER A 23 10.28 -8.24 -7.33
C SER A 23 10.77 -7.28 -6.25
N GLN A 24 10.18 -6.09 -6.22
CA GLN A 24 10.49 -5.00 -5.32
C GLN A 24 9.29 -4.64 -4.43
N THR A 25 9.56 -3.95 -3.31
CA THR A 25 8.58 -3.59 -2.29
C THR A 25 7.39 -2.81 -2.85
N SER A 26 7.60 -1.62 -3.44
CA SER A 26 6.53 -0.76 -3.93
C SER A 26 5.69 -1.43 -5.02
N PRO A 27 6.29 -2.01 -6.09
CA PRO A 27 5.51 -2.70 -7.11
C PRO A 27 4.69 -3.87 -6.52
N SER A 28 5.30 -4.71 -5.67
CA SER A 28 4.61 -5.86 -5.09
C SER A 28 3.46 -5.47 -4.15
N MET A 29 3.66 -4.45 -3.31
CA MET A 29 2.61 -3.97 -2.39
C MET A 29 1.45 -3.31 -3.14
N VAL A 30 1.71 -2.59 -4.23
CA VAL A 30 0.66 -1.95 -5.02
C VAL A 30 -0.09 -2.97 -5.88
N THR A 31 0.59 -4.00 -6.40
CA THR A 31 -0.06 -5.16 -7.04
C THR A 31 -1.01 -5.86 -6.06
N LEU A 32 -0.57 -6.17 -4.84
CA LEU A 32 -1.44 -6.79 -3.83
C LEU A 32 -2.65 -5.91 -3.45
N ARG A 33 -2.47 -4.59 -3.46
CA ARG A 33 -3.52 -3.62 -3.12
C ARG A 33 -4.61 -3.50 -4.19
N THR A 34 -4.21 -3.60 -5.45
CA THR A 34 -5.04 -3.20 -6.61
C THR A 34 -5.46 -4.39 -7.48
N GLY A 35 -4.73 -5.51 -7.41
CA GLY A 35 -4.89 -6.65 -8.33
C GLY A 35 -4.31 -6.41 -9.72
N LEU A 36 -3.60 -5.29 -9.95
CA LEU A 36 -3.06 -4.89 -11.24
C LEU A 36 -1.56 -5.19 -11.33
N TYR A 37 -1.04 -5.40 -12.55
CA TYR A 37 0.40 -5.49 -12.79
C TYR A 37 1.09 -4.12 -12.69
N PRO A 38 2.41 -4.07 -12.46
CA PRO A 38 3.17 -2.81 -12.38
C PRO A 38 2.95 -1.84 -13.54
N GLU A 39 2.91 -2.35 -14.76
CA GLU A 39 2.61 -1.57 -15.97
C GLU A 39 1.20 -0.94 -15.98
N SER A 40 0.24 -1.57 -15.30
CA SER A 40 -1.14 -1.09 -15.22
C SER A 40 -1.36 -0.11 -14.07
N HIS A 41 -0.67 -0.31 -12.94
CA HIS A 41 -0.78 0.57 -11.78
C HIS A 41 0.27 1.68 -11.68
N GLY A 42 1.26 1.71 -12.58
CA GLY A 42 2.22 2.81 -12.73
C GLY A 42 3.40 2.79 -11.75
N ILE A 43 3.30 2.11 -10.61
CA ILE A 43 4.42 1.91 -9.67
C ILE A 43 5.34 0.78 -10.15
N ILE A 44 6.35 1.11 -10.97
CA ILE A 44 7.19 0.14 -11.66
C ILE A 44 8.49 -0.23 -10.93
N ASP A 45 8.97 0.61 -10.01
CA ASP A 45 10.19 0.40 -9.23
C ASP A 45 10.05 1.05 -7.83
N ASN A 46 10.96 0.79 -6.90
CA ASN A 46 11.09 1.56 -5.67
C ASN A 46 11.67 2.95 -5.93
N TYR A 47 12.36 3.15 -7.05
CA TYR A 47 12.97 4.42 -7.43
C TYR A 47 12.91 4.62 -8.95
N PHE A 48 12.12 5.58 -9.42
CA PHE A 48 12.00 5.87 -10.86
C PHE A 48 11.51 7.30 -11.11
N PHE A 49 11.67 7.79 -12.34
CA PHE A 49 11.12 9.07 -12.78
C PHE A 49 9.91 8.86 -13.69
N ASP A 50 8.90 9.72 -13.58
CA ASP A 50 7.85 9.80 -14.59
C ASP A 50 8.32 10.58 -15.84
N GLU A 51 7.49 10.62 -16.87
CA GLU A 51 7.76 11.36 -18.12
C GLU A 51 7.91 12.88 -17.92
N LYS A 52 7.40 13.41 -16.80
CA LYS A 52 7.47 14.83 -16.43
C LYS A 52 8.72 15.15 -15.59
N GLY A 53 9.54 14.13 -15.28
CA GLY A 53 10.74 14.27 -14.46
C GLY A 53 10.47 14.31 -12.95
N ASN A 54 9.27 13.96 -12.50
CA ASN A 54 9.00 13.78 -11.07
C ASN A 54 9.63 12.48 -10.58
N LEU A 55 10.26 12.52 -9.41
CA LEU A 55 10.87 11.36 -8.79
C LEU A 55 9.85 10.62 -7.91
N PHE A 56 9.70 9.32 -8.15
CA PHE A 56 9.17 8.38 -7.18
C PHE A 56 10.31 7.75 -6.39
N SER A 57 10.22 7.79 -5.07
CA SER A 57 11.10 7.05 -4.18
C SER A 57 10.29 6.50 -3.02
N TYR A 58 10.36 5.18 -2.78
CA TYR A 58 9.60 4.50 -1.73
C TYR A 58 9.85 5.10 -0.33
N THR A 59 11.05 5.64 -0.09
CA THR A 59 11.46 6.19 1.20
C THR A 59 11.29 7.70 1.31
N ASP A 60 10.83 8.37 0.25
CA ASP A 60 10.60 9.81 0.27
C ASP A 60 9.31 10.17 1.01
N ASP A 61 9.11 11.46 1.27
CA ASP A 61 7.91 11.98 1.86
C ASP A 61 6.67 11.55 1.04
N PRO A 62 5.67 10.92 1.66
CA PRO A 62 4.40 10.56 1.02
C PRO A 62 3.75 11.66 0.19
N ARG A 63 3.92 12.93 0.58
CA ARG A 63 3.36 14.08 -0.12
C ARG A 63 3.98 14.28 -1.51
N ASN A 64 5.26 13.95 -1.66
CA ASN A 64 5.97 14.06 -2.94
C ASN A 64 5.57 12.95 -3.90
N THR A 65 5.23 11.77 -3.38
CA THR A 65 4.94 10.57 -4.18
C THR A 65 3.45 10.27 -4.35
N ALA A 66 2.57 11.03 -3.70
CA ALA A 66 1.12 10.82 -3.72
C ALA A 66 0.53 10.72 -5.13
N HIS A 67 0.97 11.58 -6.04
CA HIS A 67 0.43 11.67 -7.41
C HIS A 67 0.71 10.44 -8.28
N PHE A 68 1.67 9.58 -7.91
CA PHE A 68 1.96 8.34 -8.62
C PHE A 68 0.91 7.25 -8.36
N TYR A 69 0.15 7.33 -7.26
CA TYR A 69 -0.86 6.32 -6.93
C TYR A 69 -2.22 6.72 -7.53
N THR A 70 -2.55 6.14 -8.67
CA THR A 70 -3.78 6.48 -9.41
C THR A 70 -4.86 5.41 -9.30
N GLN A 71 -4.47 4.16 -9.06
CA GLN A 71 -5.40 3.01 -9.10
C GLN A 71 -6.07 2.73 -7.76
N GLU A 72 -7.37 2.44 -7.83
CA GLU A 72 -8.20 2.11 -6.68
C GLU A 72 -7.69 0.90 -5.91
N SER A 73 -7.68 1.04 -4.59
CA SER A 73 -7.25 0.00 -3.65
C SER A 73 -8.42 -0.80 -3.08
N ILE A 74 -8.16 -2.05 -2.69
CA ILE A 74 -9.15 -2.95 -2.07
C ILE A 74 -9.92 -2.35 -0.89
N TRP A 75 -9.28 -1.52 -0.05
CA TRP A 75 -9.96 -0.88 1.08
C TRP A 75 -10.98 0.19 0.64
N LEU A 76 -10.70 0.93 -0.43
CA LEU A 76 -11.66 1.86 -1.02
C LEU A 76 -12.79 1.08 -1.70
N SER A 77 -12.48 0.00 -2.41
CA SER A 77 -13.50 -0.84 -3.04
C SER A 77 -14.46 -1.45 -2.02
N ASN A 78 -13.95 -1.89 -0.87
CA ASN A 78 -14.76 -2.41 0.24
C ASN A 78 -15.69 -1.33 0.83
N GLN A 79 -15.19 -0.10 1.00
CA GLN A 79 -16.00 1.01 1.52
C GLN A 79 -17.09 1.47 0.55
N LYS A 80 -16.78 1.50 -0.76
CA LYS A 80 -17.75 1.87 -1.80
C LYS A 80 -18.93 0.91 -1.92
N GLN A 81 -18.78 -0.34 -1.46
CA GLN A 81 -19.86 -1.33 -1.43
C GLN A 81 -20.86 -1.10 -0.28
N GLY A 82 -20.73 0.00 0.47
CA GLY A 82 -21.82 0.59 1.26
C GLY A 82 -21.79 0.32 2.77
N SER A 83 -21.20 -0.79 3.22
CA SER A 83 -21.12 -1.14 4.66
C SER A 83 -19.73 -1.61 5.11
N GLY A 84 -18.76 -1.66 4.20
CA GLY A 84 -17.40 -2.04 4.52
C GLY A 84 -16.67 -0.95 5.29
N HIS A 85 -16.02 -1.31 6.39
CA HIS A 85 -15.03 -0.47 7.06
C HIS A 85 -13.64 -1.03 6.79
N SER A 86 -12.66 -0.15 6.57
CA SER A 86 -11.28 -0.59 6.34
C SER A 86 -10.30 0.14 7.23
N SER A 87 -9.33 -0.61 7.75
CA SER A 87 -8.23 -0.08 8.53
C SER A 87 -6.92 -0.34 7.79
N VAL A 88 -6.11 0.70 7.61
CA VAL A 88 -4.80 0.60 6.94
C VAL A 88 -3.70 1.08 7.87
N TYR A 89 -2.71 0.22 8.09
CA TYR A 89 -1.53 0.51 8.90
C TYR A 89 -0.27 0.37 8.05
N TYR A 90 0.40 1.49 7.79
CA TYR A 90 1.67 1.58 7.05
C TYR A 90 1.69 1.11 5.58
N TRP A 91 0.54 0.82 4.96
CA TRP A 91 0.52 0.43 3.55
C TRP A 91 0.73 1.66 2.63
N PRO A 92 1.63 1.60 1.63
CA PRO A 92 1.90 2.73 0.75
C PRO A 92 0.68 3.19 -0.07
N GLY A 93 0.57 4.50 -0.23
CA GLY A 93 -0.40 5.16 -1.09
C GLY A 93 -1.81 5.37 -0.52
N TYR A 94 -2.11 5.00 0.73
CA TYR A 94 -3.41 5.37 1.34
C TYR A 94 -3.62 6.91 1.42
N TYR A 95 -2.51 7.66 1.49
CA TYR A 95 -2.47 9.12 1.55
C TYR A 95 -2.78 9.80 0.20
N ALA A 96 -2.76 9.07 -0.92
CA ALA A 96 -2.89 9.64 -2.25
C ALA A 96 -4.34 9.99 -2.66
N PHE A 97 -5.33 9.35 -2.04
CA PHE A 97 -6.73 9.47 -2.44
C PHE A 97 -7.50 10.46 -1.57
N THR A 98 -8.52 11.14 -2.11
CA THR A 98 -9.40 12.02 -1.34
C THR A 98 -10.17 11.23 -0.28
N GLU A 99 -10.78 10.11 -0.70
CA GLU A 99 -11.38 9.16 0.23
C GLU A 99 -10.28 8.37 0.94
N LYS A 100 -10.38 8.29 2.28
CA LYS A 100 -9.43 7.57 3.11
C LYS A 100 -10.04 6.27 3.64
N PRO A 101 -9.19 5.28 4.00
CA PRO A 101 -9.65 4.17 4.83
C PRO A 101 -10.33 4.70 6.11
N THR A 102 -11.41 4.07 6.55
CA THR A 102 -12.15 4.40 7.78
C THR A 102 -11.19 4.65 8.94
N TYR A 103 -10.19 3.79 9.10
CA TYR A 103 -9.12 3.94 10.08
C TYR A 103 -7.78 3.93 9.37
N HIS A 104 -6.91 4.89 9.65
CA HIS A 104 -5.58 4.93 9.07
C HIS A 104 -4.58 5.56 10.02
N ASN A 105 -3.31 5.18 9.88
CA ASN A 105 -2.20 5.78 10.63
C ASN A 105 -1.12 6.30 9.68
N HIS A 106 -0.53 7.43 10.06
CA HIS A 106 0.58 8.06 9.35
C HIS A 106 1.90 7.38 9.69
N HIS A 107 2.75 7.20 8.68
CA HIS A 107 4.14 6.83 8.90
C HIS A 107 4.80 7.96 9.69
N ILE A 108 5.43 7.63 10.83
CA ILE A 108 6.14 8.61 11.66
C ILE A 108 7.47 8.92 10.96
N THR A 109 7.49 9.87 10.03
CA THR A 109 8.73 10.46 9.48
C THR A 109 9.02 11.78 10.18
N SER A 110 9.22 11.70 11.49
CA SER A 110 10.15 12.49 12.31
C SER A 110 9.94 12.11 13.77
N LEU A 111 11.01 12.06 14.56
CA LEU A 111 11.04 11.85 16.01
C LEU A 111 10.33 12.99 16.78
N GLY A 112 9.07 13.29 16.45
CA GLY A 112 8.30 14.39 17.04
C GLY A 112 6.86 14.58 16.54
N ALA A 113 6.34 13.78 15.60
CA ALA A 113 4.95 13.92 15.15
C ALA A 113 3.99 13.11 16.04
N ASN A 114 3.18 13.83 16.83
CA ASN A 114 2.11 13.26 17.65
C ASN A 114 1.15 12.42 16.78
N VAL A 115 0.83 11.21 17.27
CA VAL A 115 -0.16 10.32 16.66
C VAL A 115 -1.54 10.96 16.77
N THR A 116 -2.04 11.56 15.70
CA THR A 116 -3.45 11.88 15.55
C THR A 116 -4.17 10.69 14.94
N THR A 117 -4.77 9.86 15.79
CA THR A 117 -5.88 8.99 15.38
C THR A 117 -7.07 9.89 15.06
N GLY A 118 -7.28 10.16 13.77
CA GLY A 118 -8.49 10.80 13.28
C GLY A 118 -9.69 9.88 13.49
N ARG A 119 -10.79 10.46 13.96
CA ARG A 119 -12.08 9.79 14.15
C ARG A 119 -12.88 9.82 12.85
#